data_AF-A0A3R7LS14-F1
#
_entry.id   AF-A0A3R7LS14-F1
#
_cell.length_a   1.000
_cell.length_b   1.000
_cell.length_c   1.000
_cell.angle_alpha   90.00
_cell.angle_beta   90.00
_cell.angle_gamma   90.00
#
_symmetry.space_group_name_H-M   'P 1'
#
loop_
_entity.id
_entity.type
_entity.pdbx_description
1 polymer ?
#
loop_
_entity_poly.entity_id
_entity_poly.type
_entity_poly.pdbx_seq_one_letter_code
_entity_poly.pdbx_strand_id
1 'polypeptide(L)'
;MVYVTPDSEGVTQSESILTPGDDDYVTIDLAAGGGSGTGSTGSRRVVSEVEWNLLNEEIRRARSRIGRSCQLCSNYQTQLQKIQSEQRETEKQKVDLEKALDRYREDLDREARYRHVMEDKWRTMAEDYEKKVAGVASVVEAATGKHNEVVAKFRATVTYLHDQLRVLTERREAAQQELTRLQKENDDLVGKHSQHSQQLQNEIINLPDNMEEMQLLLLRYREDIIAAKVSKEHLEETLKSEILFLKDQVLAEQHEKNTIEDRLSSEIDQLREKVAVLESVESQMKAERRSRAESDAQLKELENRQSEAQLKSQQIISALKTQVAEQTQARARLEAEVVELRGRVSALQHDLDTSEAVQRDFVRLSQSLQVQLEKIRQSEKEVRWQHEEDQEECNSCKQRFSAMGRRKHHCRHCGKIFCNECVSKTVPSGPHRRPSRVCDVCHTLLVQDATPYFSSEPPHSPD
;
A
#
# COMPACT_ATOMS: atom_id res chain seq x y z
N MET A 1 22.19 36.93 5.82
CA MET A 1 21.81 38.35 5.73
C MET A 1 20.62 38.46 4.77
N VAL A 2 19.46 38.84 5.31
CA VAL A 2 18.38 39.71 4.77
C VAL A 2 17.91 39.56 3.29
N TYR A 3 16.65 39.09 3.15
CA TYR A 3 15.50 39.43 2.27
C TYR A 3 15.66 39.75 0.75
N VAL A 4 14.79 39.21 -0.13
CA VAL A 4 13.47 39.72 -0.59
C VAL A 4 12.75 38.62 -1.45
N THR A 5 11.41 38.60 -1.43
CA THR A 5 10.42 37.68 -2.07
C THR A 5 10.16 37.98 -3.58
N PRO A 6 9.40 37.15 -4.34
CA PRO A 6 7.93 37.27 -4.39
C PRO A 6 7.11 35.95 -4.52
N ASP A 7 5.92 36.02 -3.91
CA ASP A 7 4.59 35.52 -4.29
C ASP A 7 4.33 34.07 -4.73
N SER A 8 3.59 33.37 -3.86
CA SER A 8 2.77 32.21 -4.21
C SER A 8 1.32 32.45 -3.73
N GLU A 9 0.39 32.41 -4.68
CA GLU A 9 -1.02 32.09 -4.49
C GLU A 9 -1.08 30.64 -3.95
N GLY A 10 -1.83 30.22 -2.95
CA GLY A 10 -3.09 30.69 -2.41
C GLY A 10 -4.07 29.52 -2.44
N VAL A 11 -4.17 28.72 -1.37
CA VAL A 11 -5.40 28.00 -0.97
C VAL A 11 -5.37 27.79 0.54
N THR A 12 -6.28 28.45 1.23
CA THR A 12 -6.57 28.33 2.66
C THR A 12 -7.40 27.07 2.93
N GLN A 13 -6.93 26.20 3.83
CA GLN A 13 -7.79 25.31 4.60
C GLN A 13 -8.29 26.07 5.83
N SER A 14 -9.60 26.19 5.98
CA SER A 14 -10.24 26.60 7.23
C SER A 14 -11.01 25.42 7.80
N GLU A 15 -10.54 24.92 8.95
CA GLU A 15 -11.28 24.04 9.84
C GLU A 15 -12.58 24.71 10.28
N SER A 16 -13.69 23.98 10.28
CA SER A 16 -14.84 24.31 11.12
C SER A 16 -15.40 23.04 11.74
N ILE A 17 -15.21 22.99 13.05
CA ILE A 17 -15.80 22.07 14.01
C ILE A 17 -17.29 22.46 14.14
N LEU A 18 -18.20 21.52 13.91
CA LEU A 18 -19.62 21.66 14.25
C LEU A 18 -20.07 20.46 15.08
N THR A 19 -20.29 20.73 16.36
CA THR A 19 -21.04 19.93 17.34
C THR A 19 -22.20 20.82 17.87
N PRO A 20 -23.23 20.28 18.53
CA PRO A 20 -24.62 20.39 18.09
C PRO A 20 -25.36 21.54 18.80
N GLY A 21 -26.18 22.28 18.05
CA GLY A 21 -27.02 23.36 18.57
C GLY A 21 -28.51 23.05 18.41
N ASP A 22 -29.15 22.95 19.57
CA ASP A 22 -30.43 23.54 19.94
C ASP A 22 -31.75 22.99 19.36
N ASP A 23 -32.44 22.31 20.27
CA ASP A 23 -33.88 22.04 20.30
C ASP A 23 -34.70 23.34 20.16
N ASP A 24 -35.33 23.55 19.01
CA ASP A 24 -36.43 24.50 18.87
C ASP A 24 -37.69 23.95 19.56
N TYR A 25 -37.82 24.25 20.85
CA TYR A 25 -39.10 24.27 21.54
C TYR A 25 -39.94 25.43 20.97
N VAL A 26 -40.95 25.11 20.17
CA VAL A 26 -41.98 26.09 19.80
C VAL A 26 -42.84 26.37 21.02
N THR A 27 -42.54 27.49 21.68
CA THR A 27 -43.39 28.14 22.68
C THR A 27 -44.69 28.59 22.00
N ILE A 28 -45.78 27.87 22.24
CA ILE A 28 -47.12 28.34 21.90
C ILE A 28 -47.59 29.20 23.08
N ASP A 29 -47.44 30.52 22.93
CA ASP A 29 -48.10 31.50 23.79
C ASP A 29 -49.62 31.42 23.58
N LEU A 30 -50.27 30.62 24.43
CA LEU A 30 -51.71 30.71 24.67
C LEU A 30 -51.97 32.00 25.44
N ALA A 31 -52.24 33.07 24.70
CA ALA A 31 -52.89 34.27 25.22
C ALA A 31 -54.30 33.92 25.71
N ALA A 32 -54.38 33.41 26.94
CA ALA A 32 -55.61 33.32 27.71
C ALA A 32 -56.02 34.75 28.09
N GLY A 33 -56.92 35.32 27.29
CA GLY A 33 -57.66 36.53 27.65
C GLY A 33 -58.49 36.27 28.91
N GLY A 34 -57.89 36.55 30.07
CA GLY A 34 -58.56 36.61 31.35
C GLY A 34 -59.52 37.79 31.39
N GLY A 35 -60.81 37.50 31.28
CA GLY A 35 -61.85 38.45 31.65
C GLY A 35 -61.92 38.58 33.18
N SER A 36 -61.44 39.72 33.70
CA SER A 36 -61.85 40.22 35.02
C SER A 36 -62.88 41.32 34.80
N GLY A 37 -64.14 40.91 34.61
CA GLY A 37 -65.28 41.79 34.75
C GLY A 37 -65.62 41.93 36.24
N THR A 38 -65.27 43.06 36.83
CA THR A 38 -65.88 43.52 38.09
C THR A 38 -67.16 44.30 37.77
N GLY A 39 -68.30 43.77 38.21
CA GLY A 39 -69.47 44.56 38.60
C GLY A 39 -70.25 45.30 37.51
N SER A 40 -71.27 44.67 36.96
CA SER A 40 -72.53 45.37 36.71
C SER A 40 -73.68 44.45 37.10
N THR A 41 -74.57 44.99 37.92
CA THR A 41 -75.64 44.32 38.67
C THR A 41 -76.53 43.44 37.81
N GLY A 42 -76.72 42.18 38.23
CA GLY A 42 -77.62 41.23 37.59
C GLY A 42 -79.08 41.67 37.67
N SER A 43 -79.71 41.81 36.50
CA SER A 43 -81.17 41.80 36.38
C SER A 43 -81.61 40.36 36.10
N ARG A 44 -82.17 39.70 37.10
CA ARG A 44 -82.59 38.29 37.05
C ARG A 44 -83.96 38.21 36.35
N ARG A 45 -83.99 37.86 35.07
CA ARG A 45 -85.22 37.55 34.31
C ARG A 45 -85.74 36.19 34.78
N VAL A 46 -86.93 36.14 35.37
CA VAL A 46 -87.58 34.86 35.71
C VAL A 46 -88.08 34.23 34.42
N VAL A 47 -87.52 33.06 34.11
CA VAL A 47 -87.76 32.28 32.89
C VAL A 47 -89.10 31.54 33.04
N SER A 48 -89.94 31.59 32.01
CA SER A 48 -91.25 30.92 32.02
C SER A 48 -91.11 29.39 32.01
N GLU A 49 -92.12 28.68 32.49
CA GLU A 49 -92.12 27.21 32.57
C GLU A 49 -91.94 26.55 31.19
N VAL A 50 -92.37 27.23 30.11
CA VAL A 50 -92.16 26.79 28.72
C VAL A 50 -90.69 26.92 28.32
N GLU A 51 -90.03 28.04 28.64
CA GLU A 51 -88.60 28.24 28.39
C GLU A 51 -87.76 27.27 29.25
N TRP A 52 -88.20 26.93 30.47
CA TRP A 52 -87.54 25.94 31.33
C TRP A 52 -87.62 24.51 30.77
N ASN A 53 -88.76 24.14 30.17
CA ASN A 53 -88.92 22.83 29.53
C ASN A 53 -88.11 22.72 28.24
N LEU A 54 -88.07 23.77 27.41
CA LEU A 54 -87.21 23.83 26.23
C LEU A 54 -85.73 23.72 26.60
N LEU A 55 -85.30 24.43 27.65
CA LEU A 55 -83.93 24.36 28.17
C LEU A 55 -83.60 22.95 28.67
N ASN A 56 -84.51 22.28 29.38
CA ASN A 56 -84.29 20.90 29.83
C ASN A 56 -84.22 19.89 28.68
N GLU A 57 -84.99 20.10 27.62
CA GLU A 57 -84.93 19.25 26.43
C GLU A 57 -83.64 19.48 25.63
N GLU A 58 -83.16 20.72 25.53
CA GLU A 58 -81.84 21.04 24.98
C GLU A 58 -80.72 20.44 25.83
N ILE A 59 -80.82 20.50 27.16
CA ILE A 59 -79.86 19.86 28.08
C ILE A 59 -79.86 18.34 27.89
N ARG A 60 -81.02 17.69 27.70
CA ARG A 60 -81.08 16.25 27.36
C ARG A 60 -80.43 15.95 26.01
N ARG A 61 -80.70 16.76 24.98
CA ARG A 61 -80.09 16.60 23.65
C ARG A 61 -78.58 16.80 23.72
N ALA A 62 -78.09 17.77 24.47
CA ALA A 62 -76.68 18.02 24.70
C ALA A 62 -76.03 16.85 25.47
N ARG A 63 -76.64 16.38 26.57
CA ARG A 63 -76.18 15.20 27.32
C ARG A 63 -76.16 13.92 26.47
N SER A 64 -77.06 13.77 25.51
CA SER A 64 -77.08 12.62 24.58
C SER A 64 -75.93 12.62 23.55
N ARG A 65 -75.28 13.78 23.33
CA ARG A 65 -74.14 13.97 22.44
C ARG A 65 -72.80 13.93 23.19
N ILE A 66 -72.80 14.28 24.47
CA ILE A 66 -71.62 14.19 25.35
C ILE A 66 -71.36 12.71 25.66
N GLY A 67 -70.30 12.14 25.07
CA GLY A 67 -69.90 10.75 25.24
C GLY A 67 -69.96 9.89 23.96
N ARG A 68 -70.47 10.42 22.83
CA ARG A 68 -70.30 9.74 21.53
C ARG A 68 -68.94 10.09 20.96
N SER A 69 -68.10 9.09 20.68
CA SER A 69 -66.83 9.30 19.99
C SER A 69 -67.06 10.02 18.68
N CYS A 70 -66.41 11.17 18.47
CA CYS A 70 -66.52 11.92 17.22
C CYS A 70 -65.95 11.07 16.08
N GLN A 71 -66.82 10.56 15.20
CA GLN A 71 -66.40 9.70 14.06
C GLN A 71 -65.45 10.43 13.12
N LEU A 72 -65.59 11.75 13.00
CA LEU A 72 -64.67 12.58 12.21
C LEU A 72 -63.26 12.60 12.83
N CYS A 73 -63.15 12.72 14.16
CA CYS A 73 -61.86 12.63 14.85
C CYS A 73 -61.23 11.23 14.74
N SER A 74 -62.04 10.16 14.81
CA SER A 74 -61.57 8.79 14.62
C SER A 74 -61.03 8.54 13.20
N ASN A 75 -61.72 9.08 12.18
CA ASN A 75 -61.27 9.02 10.80
C ASN A 75 -59.97 9.81 10.59
N TYR A 76 -59.86 11.02 11.15
CA TYR A 76 -58.62 11.80 11.08
C TYR A 76 -57.47 11.14 11.85
N GLN A 77 -57.74 10.50 12.99
CA GLN A 77 -56.75 9.73 13.72
C GLN A 77 -56.24 8.53 12.90
N THR A 78 -57.14 7.82 12.20
CA THR A 78 -56.77 6.71 11.32
C THR A 78 -55.98 7.19 10.10
N GLN A 79 -56.39 8.30 9.49
CA GLN A 79 -55.64 8.93 8.39
C GLN A 79 -54.27 9.41 8.83
N LEU A 80 -54.15 10.02 10.01
CA LEU A 80 -52.88 10.46 10.57
C LEU A 80 -51.95 9.27 10.85
N GLN A 81 -52.47 8.18 11.43
CA GLN A 81 -51.70 6.94 11.63
C GLN A 81 -51.23 6.34 10.31
N LYS A 82 -52.08 6.35 9.27
CA LYS A 82 -51.71 5.91 7.92
C LYS A 82 -50.57 6.76 7.35
N ILE A 83 -50.70 8.07 7.37
CA ILE A 83 -49.66 9.01 6.89
C ILE A 83 -48.36 8.83 7.69
N GLN A 84 -48.43 8.69 9.01
CA GLN A 84 -47.26 8.44 9.85
C GLN A 84 -46.58 7.09 9.52
N SER A 85 -47.35 6.06 9.18
CA SER A 85 -46.79 4.77 8.76
C SER A 85 -46.11 4.86 7.39
N GLU A 86 -46.72 5.57 6.43
CA GLU A 86 -46.16 5.81 5.09
C GLU A 86 -44.89 6.67 5.18
N GLN A 87 -44.86 7.68 6.07
CA GLN A 87 -43.69 8.51 6.33
C GLN A 87 -42.54 7.68 6.91
N ARG A 88 -42.80 6.80 7.88
CA ARG A 88 -41.77 5.91 8.45
C ARG A 88 -41.20 4.94 7.42
N GLU A 89 -42.05 4.37 6.56
CA GLU A 89 -41.61 3.48 5.49
C GLU A 89 -40.76 4.24 4.45
N THR A 90 -41.18 5.44 4.07
CA THR A 90 -40.42 6.29 3.14
C THR A 90 -39.07 6.72 3.74
N GLU A 91 -39.02 7.08 5.03
CA GLU A 91 -37.77 7.44 5.70
C GLU A 91 -36.82 6.23 5.78
N LYS A 92 -37.36 5.03 6.05
CA LYS A 92 -36.58 3.79 6.00
C LYS A 92 -36.02 3.54 4.60
N GLN A 93 -36.84 3.67 3.56
CA GLN A 93 -36.41 3.51 2.16
C GLN A 93 -35.33 4.53 1.79
N LYS A 94 -35.45 5.78 2.24
CA LYS A 94 -34.43 6.81 2.05
C LYS A 94 -33.11 6.41 2.70
N VAL A 95 -33.12 5.98 3.96
CA VAL A 95 -31.90 5.53 4.66
C VAL A 95 -31.26 4.32 3.97
N ASP A 96 -32.06 3.38 3.48
CA ASP A 96 -31.56 2.21 2.75
C ASP A 96 -30.96 2.60 1.39
N LEU A 97 -31.57 3.56 0.68
CA LEU A 97 -31.03 4.12 -0.55
C LEU A 97 -29.75 4.92 -0.33
N GLU A 98 -29.65 5.71 0.75
CA GLU A 98 -28.43 6.43 1.13
C GLU A 98 -27.28 5.46 1.41
N LYS A 99 -27.53 4.39 2.17
CA LYS A 99 -26.53 3.33 2.41
C LYS A 99 -26.12 2.63 1.12
N ALA A 100 -27.05 2.37 0.20
CA ALA A 100 -26.74 1.78 -1.09
C ALA A 100 -25.89 2.71 -1.95
N LEU A 101 -26.21 4.02 -1.97
CA LEU A 101 -25.43 5.04 -2.66
C LEU A 101 -24.00 5.13 -2.13
N ASP A 102 -23.82 5.09 -0.81
CA ASP A 102 -22.48 5.14 -0.22
C ASP A 102 -21.65 3.89 -0.57
N ARG A 103 -22.27 2.71 -0.57
CA ARG A 103 -21.61 1.49 -1.07
C ARG A 103 -21.20 1.61 -2.53
N TYR A 104 -22.07 2.12 -3.39
CA TYR A 104 -21.74 2.34 -4.81
C TYR A 104 -20.65 3.38 -5.01
N ARG A 105 -20.61 4.43 -4.19
CA ARG A 105 -19.52 5.43 -4.20
C ARG A 105 -18.19 4.79 -3.84
N GLU A 106 -18.16 3.97 -2.79
CA GLU A 106 -16.94 3.24 -2.42
C GLU A 106 -16.48 2.26 -3.50
N ASP A 107 -17.41 1.52 -4.11
CA ASP A 107 -17.10 0.61 -5.22
C ASP A 107 -16.54 1.36 -6.43
N LEU A 108 -17.15 2.49 -6.79
CA LEU A 108 -16.68 3.34 -7.89
C LEU A 108 -15.28 3.89 -7.61
N ASP A 109 -15.01 4.30 -6.38
CA ASP A 109 -13.71 4.80 -5.94
C ASP A 109 -12.64 3.68 -5.90
N ARG A 110 -13.00 2.47 -5.48
CA ARG A 110 -12.14 1.28 -5.60
C ARG A 110 -11.79 0.98 -7.05
N GLU A 111 -12.78 0.98 -7.94
CA GLU A 111 -12.58 0.71 -9.36
C GLU A 111 -11.76 1.82 -10.04
N ALA A 112 -11.97 3.09 -9.68
CA ALA A 112 -11.17 4.21 -10.17
C ALA A 112 -9.70 4.09 -9.77
N ARG A 113 -9.42 3.72 -8.51
CA ARG A 113 -8.05 3.43 -8.05
C ARG A 113 -7.43 2.26 -8.81
N TYR A 114 -8.17 1.16 -8.97
CA TYR A 114 -7.68 0.00 -9.69
C TYR A 114 -7.33 0.36 -11.14
N ARG A 115 -8.22 1.08 -11.83
CA ARG A 115 -7.99 1.57 -13.19
C ARG A 115 -6.74 2.44 -13.27
N HIS A 116 -6.57 3.40 -12.36
CA HIS A 116 -5.40 4.26 -12.33
C HIS A 116 -4.11 3.45 -12.15
N VAL A 117 -4.08 2.47 -11.23
CA VAL A 117 -2.92 1.60 -11.02
C VAL A 117 -2.62 0.77 -12.27
N MET A 118 -3.65 0.29 -12.96
CA MET A 118 -3.47 -0.46 -14.20
C MET A 118 -2.95 0.45 -15.32
N GLU A 119 -3.52 1.64 -15.51
CA GLU A 119 -3.03 2.61 -16.51
C GLU A 119 -1.57 2.98 -16.28
N ASP A 120 -1.15 3.16 -15.03
CA ASP A 120 0.24 3.47 -14.68
C ASP A 120 1.18 2.29 -14.97
N LYS A 121 0.76 1.05 -14.65
CA LYS A 121 1.50 -0.17 -15.03
C LYS A 121 1.62 -0.33 -16.54
N TRP A 122 0.54 -0.07 -17.28
CA TRP A 122 0.56 -0.17 -18.74
C TRP A 122 1.45 0.91 -19.36
N ARG A 123 1.45 2.12 -18.81
CA ARG A 123 2.34 3.22 -19.23
C ARG A 123 3.81 2.88 -18.99
N THR A 124 4.16 2.46 -17.77
CA THR A 124 5.54 2.08 -17.43
C THR A 124 6.03 0.91 -18.28
N MET A 125 5.20 -0.11 -18.51
CA MET A 125 5.51 -1.19 -19.43
C MET A 125 5.73 -0.70 -20.87
N ALA A 126 4.88 0.21 -21.36
CA ALA A 126 5.02 0.76 -22.71
C ALA A 126 6.34 1.53 -22.87
N GLU A 127 6.70 2.38 -21.91
CA GLU A 127 7.97 3.11 -21.89
C GLU A 127 9.18 2.16 -21.86
N ASP A 128 9.11 1.07 -21.08
CA ASP A 128 10.17 0.06 -21.03
C ASP A 128 10.32 -0.69 -22.35
N TYR A 129 9.21 -1.04 -23.01
CA TYR A 129 9.25 -1.68 -24.33
C TYR A 129 9.75 -0.73 -25.41
N GLU A 130 9.36 0.55 -25.36
CA GLU A 130 9.87 1.57 -26.28
C GLU A 130 11.38 1.70 -26.18
N LYS A 131 11.93 1.76 -24.95
CA LYS A 131 13.39 1.77 -24.71
C LYS A 131 14.06 0.50 -25.25
N LYS A 132 13.46 -0.68 -25.04
CA LYS A 132 13.99 -1.95 -25.57
C LYS A 132 13.99 -1.98 -27.10
N VAL A 133 12.91 -1.52 -27.73
CA VAL A 133 12.80 -1.45 -29.20
C VAL A 133 13.82 -0.46 -29.77
N ALA A 134 13.97 0.72 -29.16
CA ALA A 134 14.99 1.69 -29.56
C ALA A 134 16.41 1.12 -29.43
N GLY A 135 16.69 0.39 -28.35
CA GLY A 135 17.97 -0.30 -28.14
C GLY A 135 18.26 -1.35 -29.23
N VAL A 136 17.28 -2.20 -29.55
CA VAL A 136 17.42 -3.19 -30.63
C VAL A 136 17.59 -2.52 -31.99
N ALA A 137 16.83 -1.45 -32.28
CA ALA A 137 16.96 -0.70 -33.53
C ALA A 137 18.36 -0.13 -33.72
N SER A 138 18.95 0.46 -32.66
CA SER A 138 20.32 0.98 -32.69
C SER A 138 21.36 -0.12 -32.95
N VAL A 139 21.19 -1.30 -32.33
CA VAL A 139 22.08 -2.45 -32.58
C VAL A 139 21.97 -2.93 -34.03
N VAL A 140 20.75 -3.02 -34.57
CA VAL A 140 20.52 -3.43 -35.97
C VAL A 140 21.14 -2.42 -36.94
N GLU A 141 21.01 -1.13 -36.68
CA GLU A 141 21.62 -0.08 -37.50
C GLU A 141 23.15 -0.18 -37.50
N ALA A 142 23.76 -0.34 -36.31
CA ALA A 142 25.21 -0.51 -36.19
C ALA A 142 25.70 -1.80 -36.88
N ALA A 143 24.97 -2.91 -36.76
CA ALA A 143 25.30 -4.16 -37.42
C ALA A 143 25.18 -4.05 -38.94
N THR A 144 24.15 -3.36 -39.44
CA THR A 144 23.93 -3.11 -40.86
C THR A 144 25.04 -2.21 -41.43
N GLY A 145 25.46 -1.18 -40.69
CA GLY A 145 26.59 -0.34 -41.07
C GLY A 145 27.89 -1.13 -41.23
N LYS A 146 28.22 -1.97 -40.24
CA LYS A 146 29.40 -2.87 -40.31
C LYS A 146 29.31 -3.86 -41.47
N HIS A 147 28.13 -4.44 -41.69
CA HIS A 147 27.92 -5.36 -42.81
C HIS A 147 28.20 -4.66 -44.14
N ASN A 148 27.65 -3.46 -44.36
CA ASN A 148 27.88 -2.67 -45.57
C ASN A 148 29.36 -2.32 -45.77
N GLU A 149 30.07 -1.96 -44.70
CA GLU A 149 31.51 -1.71 -44.74
C GLU A 149 32.30 -2.95 -45.18
N VAL A 150 32.00 -4.12 -44.61
CA VAL A 150 32.64 -5.38 -44.98
C VAL A 150 32.34 -5.76 -46.43
N VAL A 151 31.09 -5.61 -46.88
CA VAL A 151 30.72 -5.87 -48.28
C VAL A 151 31.45 -4.91 -49.22
N ALA A 152 31.57 -3.63 -48.88
CA ALA A 152 32.29 -2.65 -49.68
C ALA A 152 33.78 -3.00 -49.79
N LYS A 153 34.43 -3.34 -48.67
CA LYS A 153 35.83 -3.80 -48.65
C LYS A 153 36.03 -5.05 -49.49
N PHE A 154 35.16 -6.05 -49.33
CA PHE A 154 35.23 -7.29 -50.10
C PHE A 154 35.12 -7.02 -51.60
N ARG A 155 34.15 -6.20 -52.03
CA ARG A 155 34.01 -5.80 -53.44
C ARG A 155 35.25 -5.09 -53.97
N ALA A 156 35.81 -4.15 -53.20
CA ALA A 156 37.03 -3.45 -53.58
C ALA A 156 38.22 -4.41 -53.76
N THR A 157 38.38 -5.38 -52.83
CA THR A 157 39.41 -6.41 -52.94
C THR A 157 39.22 -7.30 -54.15
N VAL A 158 37.98 -7.73 -54.45
CA VAL A 158 37.69 -8.54 -55.64
C VAL A 158 38.05 -7.79 -56.92
N THR A 159 37.66 -6.52 -57.04
CA THR A 159 38.02 -5.68 -58.19
C THR A 159 39.53 -5.52 -58.32
N TYR A 160 40.22 -5.25 -57.21
CA TYR A 160 41.67 -5.14 -57.19
C TYR A 160 42.36 -6.43 -57.66
N LEU A 161 41.95 -7.59 -57.15
CA LEU A 161 42.52 -8.87 -57.55
C LEU A 161 42.25 -9.19 -59.02
N HIS A 162 41.07 -8.84 -59.53
CA HIS A 162 40.75 -8.98 -60.96
C HIS A 162 41.68 -8.13 -61.83
N ASP A 163 41.94 -6.88 -61.42
CA ASP A 163 42.81 -5.98 -62.15
C ASP A 163 44.28 -6.47 -62.13
N GLN A 164 44.76 -6.94 -60.98
CA GLN A 164 46.09 -7.56 -60.88
C GLN A 164 46.21 -8.79 -61.77
N LEU A 165 45.19 -9.66 -61.80
CA LEU A 165 45.19 -10.83 -62.67
C LEU A 165 45.23 -10.44 -64.15
N ARG A 166 44.51 -9.39 -64.54
CA ARG A 166 44.53 -8.84 -65.90
C ARG A 166 45.93 -8.36 -66.28
N VAL A 167 46.54 -7.51 -65.45
CA VAL A 167 47.90 -6.97 -65.71
C VAL A 167 48.93 -8.09 -65.80
N LEU A 168 48.87 -9.09 -64.91
CA LEU A 168 49.78 -10.24 -64.96
C LEU A 168 49.58 -11.07 -66.22
N THR A 169 48.35 -11.22 -66.68
CA THR A 169 48.03 -11.95 -67.92
C THR A 169 48.60 -11.23 -69.14
N GLU A 170 48.40 -9.91 -69.24
CA GLU A 170 48.94 -9.08 -70.31
C GLU A 170 50.48 -9.10 -70.33
N ARG A 171 51.12 -8.96 -69.16
CA ARG A 171 52.60 -9.02 -69.05
C ARG A 171 53.17 -10.37 -69.45
N ARG A 172 52.52 -11.47 -69.02
CA ARG A 172 52.91 -12.83 -69.40
C ARG A 172 52.84 -12.99 -70.92
N GLU A 173 51.78 -12.50 -71.55
CA GLU A 173 51.59 -12.60 -73.00
C GLU A 173 52.62 -11.76 -73.77
N ALA A 174 52.91 -10.54 -73.31
CA ALA A 174 53.96 -9.70 -73.90
C ALA A 174 55.35 -10.37 -73.79
N ALA A 175 55.70 -10.92 -72.63
CA ALA A 175 56.96 -11.63 -72.44
C ALA A 175 57.07 -12.88 -73.34
N GLN A 176 55.96 -13.60 -73.53
CA GLN A 176 55.93 -14.76 -74.42
C GLN A 176 56.14 -14.38 -75.89
N GLN A 177 55.54 -13.27 -76.33
CA GLN A 177 55.73 -12.74 -77.68
C GLN A 177 57.19 -12.32 -77.90
N GLU A 178 57.80 -11.63 -76.94
CA GLU A 178 59.18 -11.18 -77.02
C GLU A 178 60.17 -12.37 -77.02
N LEU A 179 59.93 -13.38 -76.19
CA LEU A 179 60.73 -14.61 -76.21
C LEU A 179 60.70 -15.28 -77.60
N THR A 180 59.52 -15.33 -78.21
CA THR A 180 59.34 -15.91 -79.56
C THR A 180 60.06 -15.08 -80.62
N ARG A 181 60.05 -13.74 -80.49
CA ARG A 181 60.78 -12.83 -81.38
C ARG A 181 62.29 -13.05 -81.28
N LEU A 182 62.82 -13.04 -80.06
CA LEU A 182 64.26 -13.22 -79.80
C LEU A 182 64.76 -14.60 -80.25
N GLN A 183 63.95 -15.65 -80.08
CA GLN A 183 64.27 -16.98 -80.60
C GLN A 183 64.45 -16.95 -82.12
N LYS A 184 63.51 -16.32 -82.84
CA LYS A 184 63.60 -16.18 -84.29
C LYS A 184 64.82 -15.37 -84.74
N GLU A 185 65.09 -14.25 -84.08
CA GLU A 185 66.26 -13.41 -84.38
C GLU A 185 67.59 -14.15 -84.15
N ASN A 186 67.67 -14.95 -83.08
CA ASN A 186 68.84 -15.77 -82.81
C ASN A 186 69.05 -16.84 -83.89
N ASP A 187 67.99 -17.54 -84.30
CA ASP A 187 68.04 -18.52 -85.38
C ASP A 187 68.52 -17.89 -86.71
N ASP A 188 68.00 -16.69 -87.03
CA ASP A 188 68.39 -15.94 -88.22
C ASP A 188 69.86 -15.50 -88.18
N LEU A 189 70.34 -15.01 -87.03
CA LEU A 189 71.73 -14.57 -86.84
C LEU A 189 72.70 -15.74 -86.91
N VAL A 190 72.39 -16.86 -86.26
CA VAL A 190 73.19 -18.10 -86.33
C VAL A 190 73.24 -18.61 -87.77
N GLY A 191 72.12 -18.57 -88.50
CA GLY A 191 72.06 -18.92 -89.91
C GLY A 191 72.97 -18.03 -90.79
N LYS A 192 72.86 -16.70 -90.65
CA LYS A 192 73.69 -15.75 -91.41
C LYS A 192 75.18 -15.89 -91.08
N HIS A 193 75.53 -16.03 -89.80
CA HIS A 193 76.91 -16.22 -89.36
C HIS A 193 77.50 -17.52 -89.95
N SER A 194 76.76 -18.63 -89.89
CA SER A 194 77.18 -19.89 -90.51
C SER A 194 77.39 -19.74 -92.02
N GLN A 195 76.49 -19.04 -92.71
CA GLN A 195 76.58 -18.84 -94.15
C GLN A 195 77.80 -18.01 -94.54
N HIS A 196 78.04 -16.87 -93.87
CA HIS A 196 79.18 -16.00 -94.16
C HIS A 196 80.51 -16.67 -93.79
N SER A 197 80.54 -17.43 -92.68
CA SER A 197 81.71 -18.22 -92.29
C SER A 197 82.06 -19.27 -93.36
N GLN A 198 81.05 -19.98 -93.89
CA GLN A 198 81.25 -20.99 -94.93
C GLN A 198 81.66 -20.37 -96.27
N GLN A 199 81.12 -19.20 -96.63
CA GLN A 199 81.52 -18.47 -97.83
C GLN A 199 83.00 -18.08 -97.78
N LEU A 200 83.46 -17.51 -96.65
CA LEU A 200 84.86 -17.12 -96.46
C LEU A 200 85.81 -18.33 -96.43
N GLN A 201 85.39 -19.47 -95.88
CA GLN A 201 86.20 -20.70 -95.89
C GLN A 201 86.35 -21.32 -97.28
N ASN A 202 85.33 -21.20 -98.13
CA ASN A 202 85.31 -21.78 -99.47
C ASN A 202 85.90 -20.84 -100.56
N GLU A 203 86.28 -19.63 -100.17
CA GLU A 203 86.86 -18.66 -101.09
C GLU A 203 88.30 -19.05 -101.44
N ILE A 204 88.56 -19.30 -102.72
CA ILE A 204 89.88 -19.67 -103.22
C ILE A 204 90.75 -18.41 -103.25
N ILE A 205 91.81 -18.39 -102.44
CA ILE A 205 92.80 -17.30 -102.43
C ILE A 205 93.60 -17.36 -103.73
N ASN A 206 93.17 -16.61 -104.74
CA ASN A 206 93.91 -16.42 -105.98
C ASN A 206 94.77 -15.16 -105.88
N LEU A 207 96.10 -15.34 -105.81
CA LEU A 207 97.05 -14.23 -105.82
C LEU A 207 97.46 -13.93 -107.28
N PRO A 208 97.38 -12.69 -107.76
CA PRO A 208 97.69 -12.37 -109.15
C PRO A 208 99.16 -12.64 -109.53
N ASP A 209 99.38 -13.18 -110.74
CA ASP A 209 100.70 -13.61 -111.22
C ASP A 209 101.45 -12.54 -112.05
N ASN A 210 100.84 -11.36 -112.28
CA ASN A 210 101.45 -10.27 -113.04
C ASN A 210 101.28 -8.89 -112.37
N MET A 211 102.19 -7.97 -112.73
CA MET A 211 102.29 -6.63 -112.12
C MET A 211 101.01 -5.80 -112.31
N GLU A 212 100.37 -5.89 -113.48
CA GLU A 212 99.17 -5.11 -113.82
C GLU A 212 97.95 -5.57 -113.01
N GLU A 213 97.71 -6.88 -112.90
CA GLU A 213 96.64 -7.44 -112.08
C GLU A 213 96.88 -7.21 -110.59
N MET A 214 98.13 -7.23 -110.13
CA MET A 214 98.47 -6.87 -108.75
C MET A 214 98.16 -5.39 -108.47
N GLN A 215 98.46 -4.48 -109.41
CA GLN A 215 98.10 -3.07 -109.30
C GLN A 215 96.58 -2.86 -109.28
N LEU A 216 95.83 -3.58 -110.11
CA LEU A 216 94.37 -3.55 -110.12
C LEU A 216 93.77 -4.09 -108.82
N LEU A 217 94.30 -5.19 -108.28
CA LEU A 217 93.88 -5.74 -106.98
C LEU A 217 94.17 -4.75 -105.85
N LEU A 218 95.33 -4.08 -105.87
CA LEU A 218 95.67 -3.03 -104.90
C LEU A 218 94.75 -1.80 -105.03
N LEU A 219 94.36 -1.41 -106.24
CA LEU A 219 93.39 -0.35 -106.46
C LEU A 219 92.01 -0.75 -105.92
N ARG A 220 91.57 -1.99 -106.18
CA ARG A 220 90.32 -2.53 -105.64
C ARG A 220 90.33 -2.58 -104.12
N TYR A 221 91.40 -3.09 -103.50
CA TYR A 221 91.54 -3.04 -102.04
C TYR A 221 91.61 -1.61 -101.49
N ARG A 222 92.23 -0.67 -102.20
CA ARG A 222 92.20 0.75 -101.80
C ARG A 222 90.78 1.30 -101.86
N GLU A 223 90.02 0.99 -102.90
CA GLU A 223 88.61 1.37 -103.04
C GLU A 223 87.75 0.74 -101.94
N ASP A 224 87.92 -0.54 -101.66
CA ASP A 224 87.25 -1.25 -100.55
C ASP A 224 87.61 -0.66 -99.19
N ILE A 225 88.89 -0.31 -98.97
CA ILE A 225 89.35 0.37 -97.75
C ILE A 225 88.76 1.77 -97.64
N ILE A 226 88.67 2.52 -98.75
CA ILE A 226 88.03 3.85 -98.78
C ILE A 226 86.54 3.70 -98.45
N ALA A 227 85.83 2.76 -99.08
CA ALA A 227 84.43 2.47 -98.80
C ALA A 227 84.22 2.08 -97.33
N ALA A 228 85.05 1.17 -96.80
CA ALA A 228 85.00 0.77 -95.40
C ALA A 228 85.29 1.94 -94.44
N LYS A 229 86.21 2.84 -94.78
CA LYS A 229 86.49 4.05 -93.99
C LYS A 229 85.31 5.02 -93.98
N VAL A 230 84.69 5.27 -95.14
CA VAL A 230 83.50 6.13 -95.23
C VAL A 230 82.32 5.52 -94.47
N SER A 231 82.08 4.21 -94.61
CA SER A 231 81.05 3.51 -93.83
C SER A 231 81.34 3.55 -92.33
N LYS A 232 82.60 3.43 -91.92
CA LYS A 232 83.02 3.58 -90.53
C LYS A 232 82.74 4.99 -90.01
N GLU A 233 83.11 6.03 -90.76
CA GLU A 233 82.87 7.44 -90.37
C GLU A 233 81.38 7.72 -90.22
N HIS A 234 80.56 7.27 -91.17
CA HIS A 234 79.11 7.39 -91.09
C HIS A 234 78.52 6.64 -89.87
N LEU A 235 79.03 5.45 -89.58
CA LEU A 235 78.62 4.69 -88.39
C LEU A 235 79.04 5.41 -87.10
N GLU A 236 80.25 5.96 -87.04
CA GLU A 236 80.72 6.74 -85.88
C GLU A 236 79.86 7.98 -85.65
N GLU A 237 79.43 8.69 -86.69
CA GLU A 237 78.50 9.81 -86.58
C GLU A 237 77.13 9.37 -86.09
N THR A 238 76.61 8.27 -86.63
CA THR A 238 75.32 7.70 -86.20
C THR A 238 75.37 7.29 -84.72
N LEU A 239 76.41 6.58 -84.31
CA LEU A 239 76.63 6.18 -82.91
C LEU A 239 76.79 7.39 -81.98
N LYS A 240 77.46 8.46 -82.42
CA LYS A 240 77.52 9.71 -81.63
C LYS A 240 76.14 10.31 -81.43
N SER A 241 75.31 10.34 -82.47
CA SER A 241 73.94 10.85 -82.36
C SER A 241 73.07 9.98 -81.44
N GLU A 242 73.24 8.65 -81.50
CA GLU A 242 72.56 7.70 -80.63
C GLU A 242 73.00 7.82 -79.17
N ILE A 243 74.30 7.98 -78.91
CA ILE A 243 74.84 8.23 -77.55
C ILE A 243 74.24 9.50 -76.96
N LEU A 244 74.12 10.58 -77.75
CA LEU A 244 73.50 11.82 -77.29
C LEU A 244 72.02 11.61 -76.95
N PHE A 245 71.28 10.93 -77.82
CA PHE A 245 69.88 10.60 -77.56
C PHE A 245 69.69 9.77 -76.29
N LEU A 246 70.49 8.70 -76.13
CA LEU A 246 70.44 7.85 -74.93
C LEU A 246 70.82 8.64 -73.68
N LYS A 247 71.76 9.57 -73.76
CA LYS A 247 72.13 10.43 -72.64
C LYS A 247 70.98 11.35 -72.23
N ASP A 248 70.29 11.96 -73.18
CA ASP A 248 69.11 12.80 -72.91
C ASP A 248 67.96 11.96 -72.32
N GLN A 249 67.76 10.73 -72.83
CA GLN A 249 66.78 9.80 -72.28
C GLN A 249 67.10 9.43 -70.82
N VAL A 250 68.36 9.07 -70.52
CA VAL A 250 68.79 8.75 -69.14
C VAL A 250 68.58 9.94 -68.20
N LEU A 251 68.85 11.17 -68.65
CA LEU A 251 68.61 12.37 -67.85
C LEU A 251 67.11 12.59 -67.58
N ALA A 252 66.26 12.38 -68.58
CA ALA A 252 64.81 12.47 -68.42
C ALA A 252 64.29 11.42 -67.44
N GLU A 253 64.70 10.16 -67.59
CA GLU A 253 64.34 9.07 -66.67
C GLU A 253 64.85 9.33 -65.26
N GLN A 254 66.05 9.88 -65.09
CA GLN A 254 66.58 10.25 -63.77
C GLN A 254 65.77 11.37 -63.12
N HIS A 255 65.31 12.35 -63.88
CA HIS A 255 64.44 13.40 -63.37
C HIS A 255 63.07 12.87 -62.94
N GLU A 256 62.49 11.98 -63.74
CA GLU A 256 61.23 11.30 -63.41
C GLU A 256 61.38 10.43 -62.15
N LYS A 257 62.47 9.67 -62.05
CA LYS A 257 62.81 8.89 -60.85
C LYS A 257 62.86 9.77 -59.60
N ASN A 258 63.60 10.88 -59.64
CA ASN A 258 63.70 11.78 -58.50
C ASN A 258 62.32 12.34 -58.10
N THR A 259 61.49 12.67 -59.08
CA THR A 259 60.12 13.15 -58.84
C THR A 259 59.26 12.09 -58.14
N ILE A 260 59.41 10.82 -58.53
CA ILE A 260 58.72 9.71 -57.88
C ILE A 260 59.26 9.49 -56.46
N GLU A 261 60.58 9.54 -56.25
CA GLU A 261 61.21 9.42 -54.94
C GLU A 261 60.73 10.51 -53.98
N ASP A 262 60.64 11.77 -54.43
CA ASP A 262 60.13 12.88 -53.63
C ASP A 262 58.66 12.68 -53.23
N ARG A 263 57.82 12.19 -54.15
CA ARG A 263 56.42 11.87 -53.86
C ARG A 263 56.30 10.75 -52.84
N LEU A 264 57.07 9.67 -53.00
CA LEU A 264 57.08 8.55 -52.07
C LEU A 264 57.60 8.98 -50.68
N SER A 265 58.61 9.86 -50.63
CA SER A 265 59.10 10.41 -49.36
C SER A 265 58.01 11.22 -48.66
N SER A 266 57.27 12.06 -49.38
CA SER A 266 56.15 12.81 -48.81
C SER A 266 55.04 11.89 -48.30
N GLU A 267 54.71 10.82 -49.04
CA GLU A 267 53.72 9.83 -48.60
C GLU A 267 54.17 9.08 -47.34
N ILE A 268 55.44 8.68 -47.27
CA ILE A 268 56.04 8.06 -46.07
C ILE A 268 55.91 8.99 -44.86
N ASP A 269 56.20 10.27 -45.01
CA ASP A 269 56.10 11.23 -43.90
C ASP A 269 54.65 11.45 -43.45
N GLN A 270 53.70 11.52 -44.39
CA GLN A 270 52.27 11.55 -44.06
C GLN A 270 51.80 10.29 -43.32
N LEU A 271 52.28 9.11 -43.73
CA LEU A 271 51.96 7.86 -43.05
C LEU A 271 52.57 7.81 -41.64
N ARG A 272 53.80 8.31 -41.46
CA ARG A 272 54.43 8.42 -40.13
C ARG A 272 53.65 9.33 -39.20
N GLU A 273 53.16 10.47 -39.71
CA GLU A 273 52.30 11.37 -38.92
C GLU A 273 51.00 10.68 -38.50
N LYS A 274 50.33 9.97 -39.42
CA LYS A 274 49.12 9.20 -39.11
C LYS A 274 49.38 8.12 -38.05
N VAL A 275 50.51 7.41 -38.14
CA VAL A 275 50.90 6.40 -37.14
C VAL A 275 51.10 7.05 -35.77
N ALA A 276 51.79 8.19 -35.68
CA ALA A 276 51.97 8.91 -34.42
C ALA A 276 50.65 9.34 -33.78
N VAL A 277 49.68 9.80 -34.60
CA VAL A 277 48.33 10.12 -34.11
C VAL A 277 47.62 8.87 -33.58
N LEU A 278 47.69 7.74 -34.31
CA LEU A 278 47.08 6.48 -33.88
C LEU A 278 47.69 5.96 -32.57
N GLU A 279 49.01 6.04 -32.41
CA GLU A 279 49.70 5.66 -31.16
C GLU A 279 49.28 6.54 -29.98
N SER A 280 49.10 7.85 -30.22
CA SER A 280 48.57 8.77 -29.20
C SER A 280 47.15 8.41 -28.77
N VAL A 281 46.25 8.14 -29.74
CA VAL A 281 44.88 7.69 -29.46
C VAL A 281 44.86 6.35 -28.74
N GLU A 282 45.74 5.41 -29.12
CA GLU A 282 45.85 4.11 -28.45
C GLU A 282 46.28 4.28 -26.97
N SER A 283 47.23 5.17 -26.70
CA SER A 283 47.68 5.50 -25.35
C SER A 283 46.54 6.11 -24.51
N GLN A 284 45.79 7.06 -25.07
CA GLN A 284 44.61 7.65 -24.43
C GLN A 284 43.53 6.59 -24.14
N MET A 285 43.24 5.72 -25.11
CA MET A 285 42.29 4.60 -24.94
C MET A 285 42.73 3.62 -23.85
N LYS A 286 44.04 3.33 -23.73
CA LYS A 286 44.59 2.49 -22.65
C LYS A 286 44.44 3.16 -21.29
N ALA A 287 44.69 4.46 -21.18
CA ALA A 287 44.51 5.23 -19.94
C ALA A 287 43.03 5.26 -19.51
N GLU A 288 42.12 5.53 -20.45
CA GLU A 288 40.67 5.54 -20.21
C GLU A 288 40.17 4.16 -19.77
N ARG A 289 40.65 3.07 -20.39
CA ARG A 289 40.32 1.70 -19.96
C ARG A 289 40.76 1.40 -18.53
N ARG A 290 41.92 1.91 -18.09
CA ARG A 290 42.38 1.76 -16.71
C ARG A 290 41.49 2.55 -15.74
N SER A 291 41.18 3.80 -16.06
CA SER A 291 40.29 4.64 -15.24
C SER A 291 38.88 4.06 -15.12
N ARG A 292 38.34 3.48 -16.20
CA ARG A 292 37.06 2.75 -16.17
C ARG A 292 37.13 1.51 -15.30
N ALA A 293 38.19 0.70 -15.42
CA ALA A 293 38.36 -0.49 -14.58
C ALA A 293 38.47 -0.14 -13.09
N GLU A 294 39.15 0.96 -12.74
CA GLU A 294 39.22 1.47 -11.36
C GLU A 294 37.83 1.94 -10.88
N SER A 295 37.09 2.65 -11.72
CA SER A 295 35.73 3.12 -11.40
C SER A 295 34.75 1.95 -11.21
N ASP A 296 34.83 0.93 -12.06
CA ASP A 296 34.01 -0.29 -11.95
C ASP A 296 34.34 -1.07 -10.66
N ALA A 297 35.63 -1.14 -10.28
CA ALA A 297 36.04 -1.75 -9.02
C ALA A 297 35.49 -0.99 -7.80
N GLN A 298 35.52 0.35 -7.84
CA GLN A 298 34.93 1.19 -6.79
C GLN A 298 33.40 1.02 -6.70
N LEU A 299 32.71 0.98 -7.84
CA LEU A 299 31.26 0.72 -7.89
C LEU A 299 30.93 -0.62 -7.24
N LYS A 300 31.66 -1.67 -7.60
CA LYS A 300 31.44 -3.00 -7.03
C LYS A 300 31.67 -3.05 -5.53
N GLU A 301 32.66 -2.31 -5.01
CA GLU A 301 32.86 -2.21 -3.57
C GLU A 301 31.73 -1.43 -2.87
N LEU A 302 31.24 -0.35 -3.48
CA LEU A 302 30.09 0.40 -2.96
C LEU A 302 28.80 -0.45 -2.95
N GLU A 303 28.54 -1.22 -4.01
CA GLU A 303 27.42 -2.15 -4.10
C GLU A 303 27.47 -3.22 -3.00
N ASN A 304 28.66 -3.79 -2.74
CA ASN A 304 28.86 -4.74 -1.64
C ASN A 304 28.59 -4.09 -0.28
N ARG A 305 29.12 -2.89 -0.02
CA ARG A 305 28.86 -2.15 1.22
C ARG A 305 27.38 -1.82 1.40
N GLN A 306 26.69 -1.44 0.32
CA GLN A 306 25.25 -1.19 0.34
C GLN A 306 24.47 -2.47 0.66
N SER A 307 24.81 -3.60 0.02
CA SER A 307 24.18 -4.90 0.29
C SER A 307 24.36 -5.32 1.75
N GLU A 308 25.56 -5.20 2.30
CA GLU A 308 25.83 -5.48 3.72
C GLU A 308 25.04 -4.56 4.65
N ALA A 309 25.00 -3.25 4.37
CA ALA A 309 24.23 -2.29 5.15
C ALA A 309 22.72 -2.61 5.09
N GLN A 310 22.22 -3.01 3.93
CA GLN A 310 20.82 -3.39 3.74
C GLN A 310 20.48 -4.68 4.49
N LEU A 311 21.36 -5.69 4.49
CA LEU A 311 21.18 -6.91 5.27
C LEU A 311 21.16 -6.61 6.78
N LYS A 312 22.08 -5.79 7.27
CA LYS A 312 22.12 -5.35 8.69
C LYS A 312 20.85 -4.59 9.07
N SER A 313 20.40 -3.66 8.22
CA SER A 313 19.15 -2.93 8.43
C SER A 313 17.94 -3.87 8.48
N GLN A 314 17.86 -4.83 7.56
CA GLN A 314 16.78 -5.82 7.53
C GLN A 314 16.77 -6.71 8.78
N GLN A 315 17.95 -7.13 9.26
CA GLN A 315 18.11 -7.85 10.52
C GLN A 315 17.61 -7.02 11.71
N ILE A 316 18.03 -5.75 11.83
CA ILE A 316 17.58 -4.84 12.89
C ILE A 316 16.07 -4.64 12.84
N ILE A 317 15.49 -4.38 11.66
CA ILE A 317 14.05 -4.22 11.48
C ILE A 317 13.31 -5.49 11.91
N SER A 318 13.83 -6.68 11.57
CA SER A 318 13.23 -7.96 11.97
C SER A 318 13.25 -8.15 13.48
N ALA A 319 14.36 -7.81 14.14
CA ALA A 319 14.51 -7.90 15.60
C ALA A 319 13.56 -6.92 16.31
N LEU A 320 13.49 -5.67 15.84
CA LEU A 320 12.58 -4.67 16.37
C LEU A 320 11.11 -5.06 16.19
N LYS A 321 10.74 -5.66 15.04
CA LYS A 321 9.38 -6.17 14.82
C LYS A 321 9.01 -7.26 15.83
N THR A 322 9.90 -8.21 16.09
CA THR A 322 9.68 -9.26 17.10
C THR A 322 9.52 -8.64 18.49
N GLN A 323 10.40 -7.70 18.85
CA GLN A 323 10.34 -7.03 20.16
C GLN A 323 9.03 -6.23 20.32
N VAL A 324 8.57 -5.53 19.28
CA VAL A 324 7.28 -4.83 19.31
C VAL A 324 6.12 -5.82 19.47
N ALA A 325 6.15 -6.98 18.80
CA ALA A 325 5.12 -7.99 18.93
C ALA A 325 5.06 -8.57 20.36
N GLU A 326 6.22 -8.88 20.95
CA GLU A 326 6.33 -9.35 22.34
C GLU A 326 5.79 -8.32 23.34
N GLN A 327 6.19 -7.06 23.19
CA GLN A 327 5.72 -5.96 24.05
C GLN A 327 4.22 -5.73 23.90
N THR A 328 3.68 -5.83 22.67
CA THR A 328 2.24 -5.71 22.42
C THR A 328 1.47 -6.84 23.09
N GLN A 329 1.98 -8.08 23.03
CA GLN A 329 1.36 -9.22 23.69
C GLN A 329 1.44 -9.11 25.22
N ALA A 330 2.58 -8.69 25.77
CA ALA A 330 2.75 -8.46 27.20
C ALA A 330 1.79 -7.38 27.70
N ARG A 331 1.67 -6.28 26.96
CA ARG A 331 0.72 -5.21 27.25
C ARG A 331 -0.73 -5.72 27.26
N ALA A 332 -1.14 -6.50 26.26
CA ALA A 332 -2.49 -7.06 26.21
C ALA A 332 -2.80 -7.99 27.40
N ARG A 333 -1.80 -8.78 27.86
CA ARG A 333 -1.94 -9.61 29.06
C ARG A 333 -2.14 -8.77 30.32
N LEU A 334 -1.32 -7.74 30.51
CA LEU A 334 -1.44 -6.83 31.65
C LEU A 334 -2.75 -6.04 31.62
N GLU A 335 -3.21 -5.60 30.45
CA GLU A 335 -4.52 -4.96 30.29
C GLU A 335 -5.65 -5.91 30.70
N ALA A 336 -5.60 -7.18 30.30
CA ALA A 336 -6.58 -8.18 30.71
C ALA A 336 -6.58 -8.43 32.23
N GLU A 337 -5.38 -8.53 32.84
CA GLU A 337 -5.23 -8.70 34.29
C GLU A 337 -5.78 -7.49 35.06
N VAL A 338 -5.54 -6.26 34.56
CA VAL A 338 -6.11 -5.04 35.15
C VAL A 338 -7.63 -5.05 35.08
N VAL A 339 -8.23 -5.50 33.97
CA VAL A 339 -9.69 -5.63 33.85
C VAL A 339 -10.24 -6.66 34.83
N GLU A 340 -9.60 -7.82 34.96
CA GLU A 340 -9.99 -8.86 35.91
C GLU A 340 -9.94 -8.35 37.36
N LEU A 341 -8.82 -7.73 37.75
CA LEU A 341 -8.64 -7.18 39.10
C LEU A 341 -9.66 -6.09 39.41
N ARG A 342 -9.95 -5.20 38.45
CA ARG A 342 -11.03 -4.20 38.60
C ARG A 342 -12.39 -4.86 38.81
N GLY A 343 -12.68 -5.94 38.08
CA GLY A 343 -13.89 -6.74 38.27
C GLY A 343 -13.98 -7.34 39.68
N ARG A 344 -12.88 -7.92 40.17
CA ARG A 344 -12.81 -8.48 41.54
C ARG A 344 -12.99 -7.42 42.62
N VAL A 345 -12.36 -6.25 42.46
CA VAL A 345 -12.56 -5.12 43.38
C VAL A 345 -14.02 -4.68 43.39
N SER A 346 -14.66 -4.56 42.23
CA SER A 346 -16.08 -4.18 42.14
C SER A 346 -16.99 -5.21 42.81
N ALA A 347 -16.71 -6.51 42.65
CA ALA A 347 -17.48 -7.58 43.30
C ALA A 347 -17.32 -7.55 44.83
N LEU A 348 -16.08 -7.45 45.32
CA LEU A 348 -15.81 -7.35 46.75
C LEU A 348 -16.44 -6.10 47.38
N GLN A 349 -16.45 -4.98 46.66
CA GLN A 349 -17.13 -3.77 47.10
C GLN A 349 -18.64 -4.00 47.24
N HIS A 350 -19.26 -4.66 46.27
CA HIS A 350 -20.69 -4.99 46.34
C HIS A 350 -21.02 -5.94 47.51
N ASP A 351 -20.19 -6.95 47.74
CA ASP A 351 -20.34 -7.86 48.87
C ASP A 351 -20.21 -7.12 50.21
N LEU A 352 -19.25 -6.19 50.31
CA LEU A 352 -19.07 -5.34 51.49
C LEU A 352 -20.29 -4.46 51.74
N ASP A 353 -20.78 -3.76 50.72
CA ASP A 353 -21.97 -2.89 50.83
C ASP A 353 -23.21 -3.69 51.29
N THR A 354 -23.36 -4.91 50.77
CA THR A 354 -24.43 -5.84 51.16
C THR A 354 -24.27 -6.30 52.61
N SER A 355 -23.06 -6.68 53.01
CA SER A 355 -22.72 -7.03 54.39
C SER A 355 -23.02 -5.87 55.35
N GLU A 356 -22.62 -4.65 55.00
CA GLU A 356 -22.88 -3.45 55.78
C GLU A 356 -24.38 -3.14 55.90
N ALA A 357 -25.16 -3.38 54.84
CA ALA A 357 -26.61 -3.24 54.88
C ALA A 357 -27.25 -4.27 55.83
N VAL A 358 -26.87 -5.54 55.73
CA VAL A 358 -27.34 -6.60 56.63
C VAL A 358 -26.97 -6.30 58.08
N GLN A 359 -25.75 -5.83 58.35
CA GLN A 359 -25.35 -5.42 59.69
C GLN A 359 -26.19 -4.26 60.22
N ARG A 360 -26.45 -3.23 59.40
CA ARG A 360 -27.34 -2.11 59.78
C ARG A 360 -28.73 -2.60 60.14
N ASP A 361 -29.29 -3.52 59.36
CA ASP A 361 -30.60 -4.10 59.63
C ASP A 361 -30.61 -4.94 60.90
N PHE A 362 -29.57 -5.73 61.16
CA PHE A 362 -29.43 -6.52 62.38
C PHE A 362 -29.33 -5.63 63.63
N VAL A 363 -28.56 -4.54 63.56
CA VAL A 363 -28.49 -3.54 64.63
C VAL A 363 -29.86 -2.90 64.86
N ARG A 364 -30.57 -2.51 63.80
CA ARG A 364 -31.91 -1.93 63.92
C ARG A 364 -32.93 -2.91 64.52
N LEU A 365 -32.88 -4.17 64.11
CA LEU A 365 -33.75 -5.22 64.62
C LEU A 365 -33.47 -5.51 66.09
N SER A 366 -32.19 -5.62 66.47
CA SER A 366 -31.78 -5.86 67.86
C SER A 366 -32.16 -4.70 68.79
N GLN A 367 -32.00 -3.44 68.36
CA GLN A 367 -32.48 -2.27 69.10
C GLN A 367 -34.01 -2.28 69.25
N SER A 368 -34.74 -2.56 68.16
CA SER A 368 -36.21 -2.69 68.19
C SER A 368 -36.66 -3.78 69.18
N LEU A 369 -36.00 -4.93 69.14
CA LEU A 369 -36.27 -6.03 70.07
C LEU A 369 -35.97 -5.64 71.51
N GLN A 370 -34.85 -4.96 71.80
CA GLN A 370 -34.54 -4.47 73.15
C GLN A 370 -35.60 -3.48 73.65
N VAL A 371 -36.07 -2.56 72.81
CA VAL A 371 -37.15 -1.63 73.15
C VAL A 371 -38.46 -2.38 73.40
N GLN A 372 -38.81 -3.37 72.58
CA GLN A 372 -39.99 -4.20 72.79
C GLN A 372 -39.91 -5.02 74.08
N LEU A 373 -38.75 -5.63 74.36
CA LEU A 373 -38.50 -6.38 75.60
C LEU A 373 -38.59 -5.47 76.83
N GLU A 374 -38.06 -4.26 76.76
CA GLU A 374 -38.15 -3.28 77.85
C GLU A 374 -39.59 -2.80 78.07
N LYS A 375 -40.36 -2.57 76.99
CA LYS A 375 -41.81 -2.31 77.08
C LYS A 375 -42.56 -3.46 77.75
N ILE A 376 -42.24 -4.71 77.40
CA ILE A 376 -42.85 -5.90 78.02
C ILE A 376 -42.47 -5.95 79.51
N ARG A 377 -41.20 -5.80 79.88
CA ARG A 377 -40.73 -5.77 81.28
C ARG A 377 -41.41 -4.68 82.11
N GLN A 378 -41.60 -3.49 81.55
CA GLN A 378 -42.32 -2.40 82.20
C GLN A 378 -43.80 -2.75 82.39
N SER A 379 -44.44 -3.38 81.39
CA SER A 379 -45.82 -3.86 81.49
C SER A 379 -45.99 -5.02 82.49
N GLU A 380 -44.95 -5.83 82.70
CA GLU A 380 -44.95 -6.94 83.66
C GLU A 380 -44.56 -6.51 85.08
N LYS A 381 -43.98 -5.32 85.28
CA LYS A 381 -43.77 -4.76 86.63
C LYS A 381 -45.09 -4.38 87.31
N GLU A 382 -46.16 -4.21 86.55
CA GLU A 382 -47.53 -4.07 87.05
C GLU A 382 -48.28 -5.42 86.96
N VAL A 383 -47.82 -6.46 87.65
CA VAL A 383 -48.67 -7.65 87.88
C VAL A 383 -49.79 -7.28 88.85
N ARG A 384 -50.82 -6.60 88.34
CA ARG A 384 -52.09 -6.47 89.05
C ARG A 384 -52.88 -7.75 88.80
N TRP A 385 -53.08 -8.54 89.85
CA TRP A 385 -54.03 -9.66 89.81
C TRP A 385 -55.38 -9.11 89.35
N GLN A 386 -55.83 -9.52 88.16
CA GLN A 386 -57.07 -8.99 87.60
C GLN A 386 -58.25 -9.49 88.45
N HIS A 387 -59.14 -8.60 88.87
CA HIS A 387 -60.35 -9.01 89.57
C HIS A 387 -61.32 -9.63 88.57
N GLU A 388 -62.03 -10.68 89.01
CA GLU A 388 -62.94 -11.40 88.13
C GLU A 388 -64.09 -10.54 87.61
N GLU A 389 -64.43 -9.46 88.30
CA GLU A 389 -65.52 -8.54 87.95
C GLU A 389 -65.16 -7.63 86.75
N ASP A 390 -63.88 -7.30 86.58
CA ASP A 390 -63.42 -6.32 85.59
C ASP A 390 -63.11 -6.93 84.21
N GLN A 391 -63.13 -8.26 84.09
CA GLN A 391 -62.75 -8.95 82.86
C GLN A 391 -63.92 -9.73 82.25
N GLU A 392 -64.48 -9.21 81.16
CA GLU A 392 -65.58 -9.88 80.44
C GLU A 392 -65.10 -10.94 79.43
N GLU A 393 -63.85 -10.88 78.99
CA GLU A 393 -63.30 -11.70 77.89
C GLU A 393 -61.99 -12.40 78.26
N CYS A 394 -61.72 -13.57 77.68
CA CYS A 394 -60.43 -14.25 77.85
C CYS A 394 -59.29 -13.40 77.29
N ASN A 395 -58.22 -13.18 78.06
CA ASN A 395 -57.08 -12.34 77.61
C ASN A 395 -56.35 -12.88 76.37
N SER A 396 -56.44 -14.20 76.09
CA SER A 396 -55.81 -14.85 74.92
C SER A 396 -56.76 -14.95 73.73
N CYS A 397 -57.83 -15.74 73.82
CA CYS A 397 -58.73 -16.01 72.69
C CYS A 397 -59.86 -14.98 72.52
N LYS A 398 -59.94 -13.96 73.39
CA LYS A 398 -60.95 -12.88 73.37
C LYS A 398 -62.41 -13.35 73.43
N GLN A 399 -62.67 -14.60 73.78
CA GLN A 399 -64.04 -15.11 73.96
C GLN A 399 -64.65 -14.60 75.28
N ARG A 400 -65.91 -14.17 75.26
CA ARG A 400 -66.65 -13.68 76.43
C ARG A 400 -66.95 -14.79 77.46
N PHE A 401 -66.85 -14.46 78.74
CA PHE A 401 -67.29 -15.31 79.85
C PHE A 401 -68.79 -15.11 80.06
N SER A 402 -69.62 -16.12 79.77
CA SER A 402 -71.08 -16.04 80.00
C SER A 402 -71.44 -16.42 81.44
N ALA A 403 -72.55 -15.88 81.95
CA ALA A 403 -73.03 -16.09 83.33
C ALA A 403 -73.29 -17.56 83.71
N MET A 404 -73.36 -18.48 82.74
CA MET A 404 -73.69 -19.89 82.98
C MET A 404 -72.78 -20.89 82.26
N GLY A 405 -71.71 -20.46 81.57
CA GLY A 405 -71.00 -21.34 80.63
C GLY A 405 -69.49 -21.50 80.80
N ARG A 406 -68.75 -20.52 81.36
CA ARG A 406 -67.27 -20.61 81.44
C ARG A 406 -66.73 -19.92 82.68
N ARG A 407 -66.08 -20.69 83.56
CA ARG A 407 -65.38 -20.15 84.73
C ARG A 407 -64.12 -19.37 84.30
N LYS A 408 -63.87 -18.28 85.02
CA LYS A 408 -62.67 -17.44 84.88
C LYS A 408 -61.49 -18.13 85.58
N HIS A 409 -60.30 -18.06 84.99
CA HIS A 409 -59.09 -18.63 85.56
C HIS A 409 -57.90 -17.70 85.40
N HIS A 410 -57.19 -17.43 86.50
CA HIS A 410 -55.97 -16.62 86.43
C HIS A 410 -54.78 -17.42 85.92
N CYS A 411 -53.92 -16.80 85.13
CA CYS A 411 -52.55 -17.29 84.94
C CYS A 411 -51.78 -17.04 86.23
N ARG A 412 -51.18 -18.09 86.82
CA ARG A 412 -50.47 -17.99 88.10
C ARG A 412 -49.09 -17.32 87.97
N HIS A 413 -48.72 -16.93 86.75
CA HIS A 413 -47.51 -16.16 86.48
C HIS A 413 -47.81 -14.67 86.22
N CYS A 414 -48.70 -14.35 85.28
CA CYS A 414 -48.99 -12.94 84.92
C CYS A 414 -50.25 -12.36 85.56
N GLY A 415 -51.02 -13.13 86.35
CA GLY A 415 -52.18 -12.65 87.10
C GLY A 415 -53.41 -12.24 86.26
N LYS A 416 -53.36 -12.37 84.92
CA LYS A 416 -54.47 -12.09 84.00
C LYS A 416 -55.48 -13.23 83.93
N ILE A 417 -56.72 -12.93 83.53
CA ILE A 417 -57.83 -13.90 83.47
C ILE A 417 -57.98 -14.53 82.06
N PHE A 418 -58.18 -15.85 82.03
CA PHE A 418 -58.29 -16.67 80.84
C PHE A 418 -59.40 -17.73 80.98
N CYS A 419 -59.83 -18.32 79.86
CA CYS A 419 -60.66 -19.53 79.86
C CYS A 419 -59.80 -20.79 80.12
N ASN A 420 -60.44 -21.91 80.47
CA ASN A 420 -59.73 -23.14 80.85
C ASN A 420 -58.81 -23.67 79.73
N GLU A 421 -59.23 -23.54 78.47
CA GLU A 421 -58.44 -23.94 77.29
C GLU A 421 -57.13 -23.14 77.21
N CYS A 422 -57.19 -21.82 77.44
CA CYS A 422 -56.04 -20.91 77.36
C CYS A 422 -55.13 -20.91 78.60
N VAL A 423 -55.46 -21.67 79.67
CA VAL A 423 -54.57 -21.94 80.82
C VAL A 423 -54.48 -23.43 81.12
N SER A 424 -54.56 -24.25 80.07
CA SER A 424 -54.49 -25.71 80.15
C SER A 424 -53.11 -26.24 80.53
N LYS A 425 -52.06 -25.45 80.30
CA LYS A 425 -50.67 -25.84 80.54
C LYS A 425 -50.21 -25.46 81.95
N THR A 426 -49.32 -26.27 82.52
CA THR A 426 -48.76 -26.06 83.86
C THR A 426 -47.24 -25.96 83.81
N VAL A 427 -46.68 -25.07 84.62
CA VAL A 427 -45.23 -24.93 84.80
C VAL A 427 -44.86 -25.16 86.27
N PRO A 428 -43.66 -25.69 86.57
CA PRO A 428 -43.18 -25.81 87.94
C PRO A 428 -42.95 -24.41 88.53
N SER A 429 -43.55 -24.10 89.69
CA SER A 429 -43.48 -22.79 90.32
C SER A 429 -43.24 -22.88 91.84
N GLY A 430 -42.56 -21.87 92.38
CA GLY A 430 -42.18 -21.78 93.80
C GLY A 430 -41.02 -22.71 94.21
N PRO A 431 -40.53 -22.60 95.48
CA PRO A 431 -39.37 -23.35 95.97
C PRO A 431 -39.51 -24.87 95.89
N HIS A 432 -40.75 -25.37 95.90
CA HIS A 432 -41.09 -26.80 95.88
C HIS A 432 -41.54 -27.30 94.50
N ARG A 433 -41.32 -26.53 93.41
CA ARG A 433 -41.66 -26.92 92.03
C ARG A 433 -43.09 -27.45 91.85
N ARG A 434 -44.08 -26.79 92.48
CA ARG A 434 -45.48 -27.21 92.38
C ARG A 434 -46.04 -26.86 90.99
N PRO A 435 -46.88 -27.71 90.38
CA PRO A 435 -47.47 -27.43 89.08
C PRO A 435 -48.46 -26.26 89.18
N SER A 436 -48.16 -25.16 88.50
CA SER A 436 -48.98 -23.95 88.45
C SER A 436 -49.50 -23.72 87.04
N ARG A 437 -50.82 -23.53 86.89
CA ARG A 437 -51.44 -23.23 85.60
C ARG A 437 -51.07 -21.85 85.08
N VAL A 438 -50.62 -21.77 83.83
CA VAL A 438 -50.20 -20.52 83.18
C VAL A 438 -50.78 -20.42 81.77
N CYS A 439 -50.89 -19.22 81.22
CA CYS A 439 -51.33 -19.03 79.85
C CYS A 439 -50.26 -19.45 78.84
N ASP A 440 -50.63 -19.63 77.57
CA ASP A 440 -49.71 -20.08 76.51
C ASP A 440 -48.47 -19.19 76.33
N VAL A 441 -48.65 -17.87 76.45
CA VAL A 441 -47.54 -16.91 76.39
C VAL A 441 -46.57 -17.13 77.56
N CYS A 442 -47.08 -17.18 78.80
CA CYS A 442 -46.25 -17.41 79.98
C CYS A 442 -45.64 -18.81 80.02
N HIS A 443 -46.32 -19.82 79.47
CA HIS A 443 -45.76 -21.16 79.32
C HIS A 443 -44.53 -21.13 78.40
N THR A 444 -44.63 -20.44 77.27
CA THR A 444 -43.51 -20.30 76.32
C THR A 444 -42.34 -19.51 76.89
N LEU A 445 -42.62 -18.50 77.72
CA LEU A 445 -41.58 -17.71 78.40
C LEU A 445 -40.88 -18.47 79.53
N LEU A 446 -41.59 -19.36 80.25
CA LEU A 446 -41.08 -20.05 81.45
C LEU A 446 -40.49 -21.44 81.18
N VAL A 447 -40.76 -22.03 80.01
CA VAL A 447 -40.24 -23.34 79.60
C VAL A 447 -39.22 -23.15 78.49
N GLN A 448 -37.95 -23.43 78.75
CA GLN A 448 -36.83 -23.19 77.82
C GLN A 448 -36.93 -24.01 76.51
N ASP A 449 -37.63 -25.14 76.53
CA ASP A 449 -37.81 -26.04 75.36
C ASP A 449 -39.15 -25.84 74.63
N ALA A 450 -39.92 -24.80 74.94
CA ALA A 450 -41.19 -24.55 74.26
C ALA A 450 -40.96 -23.90 72.88
N THR A 451 -41.66 -24.39 71.85
CA THR A 451 -41.69 -23.75 70.53
C THR A 451 -42.21 -22.31 70.64
N PRO A 452 -41.57 -21.33 69.98
CA PRO A 452 -41.97 -19.93 70.08
C PRO A 452 -43.47 -19.73 69.77
N TYR A 453 -44.18 -18.97 70.59
CA TYR A 453 -45.63 -18.74 70.51
C TYR A 453 -46.08 -18.17 69.14
N PHE A 454 -45.15 -17.61 68.36
CA PHE A 454 -45.39 -17.01 67.05
C PHE A 454 -45.02 -17.90 65.85
N SER A 455 -44.59 -19.15 66.05
CA SER A 455 -44.26 -20.06 64.94
C SER A 455 -45.42 -21.01 64.65
N SER A 456 -46.43 -20.50 63.96
CA SER A 456 -47.50 -21.34 63.37
C SER A 456 -47.43 -21.42 61.85
N GLU A 457 -46.40 -20.83 61.21
CA GLU A 457 -46.16 -21.00 59.77
C GLU A 457 -44.71 -21.48 59.51
N PRO A 458 -44.53 -22.48 58.63
CA PRO A 458 -43.19 -22.91 58.21
C PRO A 458 -42.49 -21.81 57.39
N PRO A 459 -41.16 -21.70 57.46
CA PRO A 459 -40.42 -20.75 56.64
C PRO A 459 -40.61 -21.06 55.16
N HIS A 460 -41.07 -20.06 54.39
CA HIS A 460 -41.06 -20.13 52.93
C HIS A 460 -39.61 -20.24 52.46
N SER A 461 -39.29 -21.32 51.76
CA SER A 461 -38.06 -21.44 50.98
C SER A 461 -38.08 -20.38 49.87
N PRO A 462 -37.02 -19.57 49.72
CA PRO A 462 -36.87 -18.75 48.53
C PRO A 462 -36.55 -19.68 47.34
N ASP A 463 -37.38 -19.61 46.30
CA ASP A 463 -37.06 -20.14 44.97
C ASP A 463 -35.93 -19.34 44.31
#